data_AF-A0A3C1WBY7-F1
#
_entry.id   AF-A0A3C1WBY7-F1
#
_cell.length_a   1.000
_cell.length_b   1.000
_cell.length_c   1.000
_cell.angle_alpha   90.00
_cell.angle_beta   90.00
_cell.angle_gamma   90.00
#
_symmetry.space_group_name_H-M   'P 1'
#
loop_
_entity.id
_entity.type
_entity.pdbx_description
1 polymer ?
#
loop_
_entity_poly.entity_id
_entity_poly.type
_entity_poly.pdbx_seq_one_letter_code
_entity_poly.pdbx_strand_id
1 'polypeptide(L)'
;MPKRQDLKSILIIGAGPIVIGQACEFDYSGAQACKALREEGYRVILVNSNPATIMTDPQMADATYIEPIEWRTVEKIIEVEKPDALLPTMGGQTALNCALDLERHGVLEKHGVEMIGAKKEAIDKAEDRDLFREAMLKIGLDMPKAAVAHTLEEAFVIQETVGYPTVIRPSFTMGGSGGGIAFNKEEFVEICERGLDLSPTNELLVEESILGWKEFEMEVVRDTKDNCIIICSIENFDPMGIHTGDSITVAPAQTLTDKEYQVMRNASLAVLREIGVDTGGSNVQFAVNPENGRLTIIEMNPRVSRSSALASKATGFPIARVAAKLAVGYTLDELDNDITGGKTPASFEPSIDYVVTKIPRFAFEKFPKADDRLTTQMKSVGEVMAMGSTFQESLQKALRGLETDKVGLDPIVDLNADDARNKIRSECITARGERIFYLADAFRLGMSLEEVFDLSKVDPWFLAQIEDLVSSEMQINGGSISDIEASEMFALKRKGFSDARLGQLLNCSESSVRERRKVLNIKPVFKRVDSCAAEFDTQTAYLYSTYQQQCEANPTDKKKIMILGGGPNRIGQGIEFDYCCVHASLALRED
;
A
#
# COMPACT_ATOMS: atom_id res chain seq x y z
N MET A 1 28.80 20.86 3.40
CA MET A 1 29.12 19.47 3.80
C MET A 1 27.82 18.73 3.82
N PRO A 2 27.73 17.54 3.21
CA PRO A 2 26.44 16.93 2.89
C PRO A 2 25.69 16.44 4.15
N LYS A 3 26.40 16.00 5.21
CA LYS A 3 25.76 15.61 6.49
C LYS A 3 25.89 16.68 7.58
N ARG A 4 24.86 16.81 8.41
CA ARG A 4 24.81 17.69 9.60
C ARG A 4 25.88 17.30 10.62
N GLN A 5 26.68 18.27 11.04
CA GLN A 5 27.80 18.08 11.99
C GLN A 5 27.45 18.44 13.43
N ASP A 6 26.35 19.16 13.60
CA ASP A 6 25.83 19.59 14.89
C ASP A 6 25.08 18.47 15.61
N LEU A 7 24.58 17.48 14.86
CA LEU A 7 23.97 16.27 15.39
C LEU A 7 25.02 15.16 15.53
N LYS A 8 24.99 14.41 16.63
CA LYS A 8 25.83 13.22 16.85
C LYS A 8 25.02 11.99 17.24
N SER A 9 23.89 12.19 17.89
CA SER A 9 23.02 11.16 18.42
C SER A 9 21.57 11.40 18.04
N ILE A 10 20.90 10.35 17.57
CA ILE A 10 19.55 10.42 17.03
C ILE A 10 18.70 9.35 17.70
N LEU A 11 17.58 9.77 18.29
CA LEU A 11 16.53 8.88 18.79
C LEU A 11 15.53 8.58 17.68
N ILE A 12 15.31 7.31 17.39
CA ILE A 12 14.25 6.83 16.51
C ILE A 12 13.13 6.26 17.37
N ILE A 13 11.88 6.61 17.08
CA ILE A 13 10.71 5.99 17.71
C ILE A 13 10.16 4.91 16.76
N GLY A 14 10.15 3.66 17.21
CA GLY A 14 9.54 2.55 16.50
C GLY A 14 8.01 2.54 16.58
N ALA A 15 7.38 1.60 15.90
CA ALA A 15 5.91 1.51 15.84
C ALA A 15 5.26 0.76 17.00
N GLY A 16 6.02 -0.03 17.76
CA GLY A 16 5.47 -0.91 18.79
C GLY A 16 4.88 -2.19 18.21
N PRO A 17 3.92 -2.82 18.91
CA PRO A 17 3.36 -4.10 18.50
C PRO A 17 2.58 -4.00 17.17
N ILE A 18 2.59 -5.09 16.43
CA ILE A 18 1.85 -5.22 15.16
C ILE A 18 0.33 -5.19 15.43
N VAL A 19 -0.37 -4.29 14.73
CA VAL A 19 -1.84 -4.19 14.76
C VAL A 19 -2.39 -4.02 13.34
N ILE A 20 -3.69 -4.23 13.14
CA ILE A 20 -4.34 -3.92 11.86
C ILE A 20 -4.13 -2.43 11.55
N GLY A 21 -3.61 -2.14 10.35
CA GLY A 21 -3.28 -0.78 9.91
C GLY A 21 -1.89 -0.28 10.29
N GLN A 22 -1.15 -0.99 11.16
CA GLN A 22 0.22 -0.65 11.51
C GLN A 22 1.03 -1.94 11.77
N ALA A 23 1.71 -2.43 10.71
CA ALA A 23 2.31 -3.75 10.72
C ALA A 23 3.82 -3.74 10.37
N CYS A 24 4.29 -4.78 9.68
CA CYS A 24 5.70 -5.10 9.47
C CYS A 24 6.46 -4.04 8.66
N GLU A 25 5.74 -3.21 7.90
CA GLU A 25 6.29 -2.09 7.13
C GLU A 25 7.14 -1.13 7.98
N PHE A 26 6.86 -1.02 9.28
CA PHE A 26 7.60 -0.14 10.19
C PHE A 26 8.83 -0.81 10.83
N ASP A 27 8.87 -2.14 10.95
CA ASP A 27 10.14 -2.81 11.22
C ASP A 27 11.07 -2.70 10.00
N TYR A 28 10.55 -2.94 8.80
CA TYR A 28 11.29 -2.74 7.57
C TYR A 28 11.85 -1.31 7.47
N SER A 29 11.00 -0.30 7.67
CA SER A 29 11.41 1.11 7.56
C SER A 29 12.34 1.54 8.70
N GLY A 30 12.04 1.15 9.94
CA GLY A 30 12.86 1.43 11.11
C GLY A 30 14.25 0.79 11.02
N ALA A 31 14.35 -0.46 10.55
CA ALA A 31 15.62 -1.14 10.32
C ALA A 31 16.45 -0.44 9.24
N GLN A 32 15.82 0.02 8.14
CA GLN A 32 16.49 0.79 7.10
C GLN A 32 17.02 2.14 7.63
N ALA A 33 16.23 2.83 8.44
CA ALA A 33 16.65 4.10 9.06
C ALA A 33 17.82 3.90 10.05
N CYS A 34 17.75 2.87 10.90
CA CYS A 34 18.83 2.51 11.82
C CYS A 34 20.13 2.24 11.06
N LYS A 35 20.06 1.41 10.02
CA LYS A 35 21.19 1.10 9.15
C LYS A 35 21.77 2.34 8.47
N ALA A 36 20.91 3.18 7.88
CA ALA A 36 21.32 4.39 7.19
C ALA A 36 22.09 5.35 8.10
N LEU A 37 21.55 5.64 9.29
CA LEU A 37 22.16 6.58 10.21
C LEU A 37 23.47 6.04 10.82
N ARG A 38 23.57 4.72 11.05
CA ARG A 38 24.82 4.09 11.48
C ARG A 38 25.91 4.12 10.42
N GLU A 39 25.56 3.88 9.15
CA GLU A 39 26.51 4.01 8.02
C GLU A 39 27.09 5.42 7.92
N GLU A 40 26.28 6.44 8.27
CA GLU A 40 26.72 7.84 8.33
C GLU A 40 27.48 8.21 9.61
N GLY A 41 27.63 7.26 10.54
CA GLY A 41 28.39 7.43 11.78
C GLY A 41 27.66 8.17 12.90
N TYR A 42 26.33 8.25 12.85
CA TYR A 42 25.53 8.74 13.98
C TYR A 42 25.41 7.66 15.05
N ARG A 43 25.36 8.09 16.31
CA ARG A 43 24.93 7.24 17.42
C ARG A 43 23.42 7.08 17.35
N VAL A 44 22.93 5.87 17.14
CA VAL A 44 21.50 5.58 17.02
C VAL A 44 20.96 5.07 18.35
N ILE A 45 19.95 5.76 18.86
CA ILE A 45 19.13 5.31 19.99
C ILE A 45 17.78 4.91 19.40
N LEU A 46 17.25 3.76 19.79
CA LEU A 46 15.97 3.27 19.32
C LEU A 46 15.09 2.88 20.50
N VAL A 47 13.81 3.27 20.45
CA VAL A 47 12.78 2.72 21.34
C VAL A 47 11.71 2.00 20.52
N ASN A 48 11.47 0.73 20.80
CA ASN A 48 10.38 -0.04 20.21
C ASN A 48 9.98 -1.18 21.15
N SER A 49 8.72 -1.22 21.59
CA SER A 49 8.22 -2.24 22.51
C SER A 49 8.06 -3.63 21.89
N ASN A 50 8.17 -3.78 20.56
CA ASN A 50 8.00 -5.05 19.87
C ASN A 50 9.34 -5.83 19.78
N PRO A 51 9.48 -6.97 20.49
CA PRO A 51 10.73 -7.72 20.51
C PRO A 51 10.97 -8.57 19.26
N ALA A 52 9.96 -8.76 18.41
CA ALA A 52 10.05 -9.61 17.21
C ALA A 52 10.51 -8.83 15.97
N THR A 53 11.27 -7.75 16.16
CA THR A 53 11.64 -6.81 15.09
C THR A 53 13.13 -6.80 14.87
N ILE A 54 13.56 -6.83 13.61
CA ILE A 54 14.99 -6.78 13.25
C ILE A 54 15.59 -5.46 13.71
N MET A 55 14.84 -4.34 13.66
CA MET A 55 15.34 -3.07 14.16
C MET A 55 15.74 -3.09 15.64
N THR A 56 15.16 -3.98 16.45
CA THR A 56 15.51 -4.14 17.88
C THR A 56 16.67 -5.10 18.14
N ASP A 57 17.29 -5.68 17.10
CA ASP A 57 18.49 -6.46 17.31
C ASP A 57 19.61 -5.61 17.92
N PRO A 58 20.41 -6.14 18.86
CA PRO A 58 21.46 -5.37 19.53
C PRO A 58 22.52 -4.76 18.62
N GLN A 59 22.66 -5.28 17.39
CA GLN A 59 23.66 -4.81 16.42
C GLN A 59 23.15 -3.65 15.55
N MET A 60 21.84 -3.41 15.55
CA MET A 60 21.18 -2.46 14.64
C MET A 60 21.17 -1.02 15.14
N ALA A 61 21.34 -0.79 16.44
CA ALA A 61 21.45 0.52 17.06
C ALA A 61 22.51 0.50 18.19
N ASP A 62 22.97 1.67 18.64
CA ASP A 62 23.95 1.79 19.72
C ASP A 62 23.31 1.66 21.10
N ALA A 63 22.06 2.11 21.23
CA ALA A 63 21.23 1.93 22.42
C ALA A 63 19.83 1.51 22.00
N THR A 64 19.44 0.28 22.33
CA THR A 64 18.14 -0.30 21.96
C THR A 64 17.28 -0.51 23.20
N TYR A 65 16.12 0.14 23.21
CA TYR A 65 15.14 0.06 24.30
C TYR A 65 13.89 -0.70 23.85
N ILE A 66 13.68 -1.87 24.45
CA ILE A 66 12.43 -2.63 24.32
C ILE A 66 11.51 -2.24 25.47
N GLU A 67 10.95 -1.04 25.38
CA GLU A 67 10.18 -0.38 26.43
C GLU A 67 8.86 0.18 25.87
N PRO A 68 7.82 0.41 26.70
CA PRO A 68 6.56 1.01 26.26
C PRO A 68 6.76 2.37 25.57
N ILE A 69 6.11 2.56 24.42
CA ILE A 69 6.18 3.80 23.64
C ILE A 69 5.13 4.80 24.18
N GLU A 70 5.39 5.27 25.39
CA GLU A 70 4.63 6.32 26.05
C GLU A 70 5.56 7.51 26.31
N TRP A 71 5.08 8.75 26.14
CA TRP A 71 5.93 9.94 26.25
C TRP A 71 6.72 10.01 27.57
N ARG A 72 6.15 9.53 28.69
CA ARG A 72 6.83 9.48 30.00
C ARG A 72 7.99 8.50 30.05
N THR A 73 7.86 7.38 29.35
CA THR A 73 8.91 6.38 29.24
C THR A 73 10.00 6.89 28.30
N VAL A 74 9.60 7.48 27.17
CA VAL A 74 10.55 8.05 26.21
C VAL A 74 11.28 9.26 26.80
N GLU A 75 10.65 10.09 27.62
CA GLU A 75 11.31 11.17 28.37
C GLU A 75 12.45 10.63 29.25
N LYS A 76 12.25 9.52 29.98
CA LYS A 76 13.32 8.90 30.78
C LYS A 76 14.48 8.41 29.92
N ILE A 77 14.19 7.89 28.72
CA ILE A 77 15.22 7.50 27.76
C ILE A 77 15.98 8.75 27.30
N ILE A 78 15.29 9.84 26.95
CA ILE A 78 15.89 11.13 26.59
C ILE A 78 16.76 11.69 27.72
N GLU A 79 16.32 11.58 28.99
CA GLU A 79 17.06 12.03 30.16
C GLU A 79 18.41 11.30 30.34
N VAL A 80 18.42 9.99 30.08
CA VAL A 80 19.63 9.15 30.17
C VAL A 80 20.52 9.33 28.95
N GLU A 81 19.93 9.26 27.76
CA GLU A 81 20.66 9.15 26.50
C GLU A 81 21.03 10.49 25.86
N LYS A 82 20.30 11.55 26.22
CA LYS A 82 20.49 12.93 25.73
C LYS A 82 20.69 13.00 24.21
N PRO A 83 19.75 12.48 23.41
CA PRO A 83 19.83 12.57 21.95
C PRO A 83 19.87 14.02 21.49
N ASP A 84 20.63 14.31 20.43
CA ASP A 84 20.63 15.64 19.80
C ASP A 84 19.36 15.85 18.96
N ALA A 85 18.84 14.76 18.36
CA ALA A 85 17.64 14.81 17.53
C ALA A 85 16.71 13.61 17.70
N LEU A 86 15.45 13.79 17.31
CA LEU A 86 14.37 12.80 17.27
C LEU A 86 13.88 12.62 15.83
N LEU A 87 13.82 11.38 15.35
CA LEU A 87 13.25 11.02 14.05
C LEU A 87 11.91 10.28 14.24
N PRO A 88 10.76 10.95 14.08
CA PRO A 88 9.45 10.37 14.38
C PRO A 88 8.75 9.73 13.16
N THR A 89 9.33 9.82 11.97
CA THR A 89 8.66 9.50 10.71
C THR A 89 8.76 8.03 10.28
N MET A 90 9.35 7.15 11.12
CA MET A 90 9.64 5.75 10.79
C MET A 90 8.79 4.73 11.54
N GLY A 91 7.99 5.16 12.52
CA GLY A 91 7.23 4.27 13.42
C GLY A 91 5.71 4.46 13.34
N GLY A 92 5.19 4.81 12.16
CA GLY A 92 3.75 4.94 11.93
C GLY A 92 3.10 6.02 12.81
N GLN A 93 1.82 5.82 13.14
CA GLN A 93 1.06 6.78 13.94
C GLN A 93 1.53 6.82 15.39
N THR A 94 1.95 5.67 15.93
CA THR A 94 2.49 5.58 17.30
C THR A 94 3.68 6.53 17.51
N ALA A 95 4.61 6.57 16.55
CA ALA A 95 5.77 7.45 16.64
C ALA A 95 5.40 8.94 16.50
N LEU A 96 4.52 9.30 15.57
CA LEU A 96 4.05 10.67 15.41
C LEU A 96 3.34 11.17 16.67
N ASN A 97 2.38 10.40 17.19
CA ASN A 97 1.64 10.76 18.40
C ASN A 97 2.57 10.92 19.60
N CYS A 98 3.51 9.98 19.79
CA CYS A 98 4.48 10.08 20.87
C CYS A 98 5.38 11.32 20.74
N ALA A 99 5.82 11.66 19.52
CA ALA A 99 6.64 12.84 19.25
C ALA A 99 5.88 14.14 19.53
N LEU A 100 4.61 14.22 19.11
CA LEU A 100 3.74 15.35 19.42
C LEU A 100 3.45 15.47 20.91
N ASP A 101 3.26 14.36 21.63
CA ASP A 101 3.07 14.38 23.08
C ASP A 101 4.34 14.85 23.82
N LEU A 102 5.52 14.40 23.41
CA LEU A 102 6.80 14.88 23.96
C LEU A 102 6.96 16.39 23.76
N GLU A 103 6.60 16.89 22.58
CA GLU A 103 6.62 18.31 22.24
C GLU A 103 5.59 19.11 23.05
N ARG A 104 4.34 18.64 23.13
CA ARG A 104 3.25 19.26 23.92
C ARG A 104 3.57 19.34 25.40
N HIS A 105 4.28 18.36 25.94
CA HIS A 105 4.74 18.33 27.33
C HIS A 105 6.07 19.10 27.54
N GLY A 106 6.62 19.74 26.51
CA GLY A 106 7.84 20.54 26.59
C GLY A 106 9.11 19.71 26.83
N VAL A 107 9.07 18.40 26.61
CA VAL A 107 10.19 17.49 26.86
C VAL A 107 11.32 17.76 25.87
N LEU A 108 11.01 17.94 24.59
CA LEU A 108 12.01 18.18 23.56
C LEU A 108 12.77 19.50 23.81
N GLU A 109 12.05 20.58 24.15
CA GLU A 109 12.65 21.85 24.54
C GLU A 109 13.48 21.74 25.84
N LYS A 110 12.94 21.09 26.88
CA LYS A 110 13.62 20.85 28.17
C LYS A 110 14.98 20.16 28.00
N HIS A 111 15.07 19.24 27.05
CA HIS A 111 16.28 18.44 26.81
C HIS A 111 17.11 18.89 25.60
N GLY A 112 16.66 19.91 24.87
CA GLY A 112 17.34 20.42 23.67
C GLY A 112 17.38 19.41 22.52
N VAL A 113 16.32 18.60 22.37
CA VAL A 113 16.21 17.58 21.31
C VAL A 113 15.52 18.18 20.09
N GLU A 114 16.16 18.15 18.93
CA GLU A 114 15.57 18.66 17.69
C GLU A 114 14.72 17.59 16.97
N MET A 115 13.51 17.94 16.52
CA MET A 115 12.72 17.05 15.66
C MET A 115 13.16 17.16 14.20
N ILE A 116 13.64 16.06 13.62
CA ILE A 116 14.14 15.97 12.24
C ILE A 116 13.23 15.10 11.36
N GLY A 117 13.38 15.20 10.04
CA GLY A 117 12.55 14.48 9.07
C GLY A 117 11.26 15.24 8.76
N ALA A 118 10.37 15.34 9.76
CA ALA A 118 9.17 16.17 9.72
C ALA A 118 9.05 16.97 11.02
N LYS A 119 8.80 18.28 10.90
CA LYS A 119 8.61 19.18 12.06
C LYS A 119 7.19 19.05 12.60
N LYS A 120 7.01 19.48 13.85
CA LYS A 120 5.70 19.54 14.52
C LYS A 120 4.63 20.21 13.65
N GLU A 121 4.95 21.39 13.09
CA GLU A 121 3.98 22.14 12.29
C GLU A 121 3.55 21.38 11.04
N ALA A 122 4.47 20.63 10.41
CA ALA A 122 4.16 19.82 9.23
C ALA A 122 3.31 18.59 9.60
N ILE A 123 3.60 17.95 10.74
CA ILE A 123 2.82 16.82 11.23
C ILE A 123 1.42 17.27 11.62
N ASP A 124 1.28 18.29 12.46
CA ASP A 124 -0.02 18.82 12.90
C ASP A 124 -0.86 19.27 11.69
N LYS A 125 -0.25 19.94 10.71
CA LYS A 125 -0.95 20.44 9.51
C LYS A 125 -1.43 19.35 8.55
N ALA A 126 -0.79 18.17 8.55
CA ALA A 126 -1.20 17.03 7.74
C ALA A 126 -2.24 16.14 8.45
N GLU A 127 -2.07 15.94 9.75
CA GLU A 127 -2.91 15.05 10.56
C GLU A 127 -4.23 15.72 11.00
N ASP A 128 -4.23 17.05 11.20
CA ASP A 128 -5.44 17.82 11.43
C ASP A 128 -6.16 18.10 10.11
N ARG A 129 -7.39 17.58 10.00
CA ARG A 129 -8.18 17.63 8.77
C ARG A 129 -8.58 19.05 8.38
N ASP A 130 -8.81 19.94 9.34
CA ASP A 130 -9.20 21.32 9.05
C ASP A 130 -7.99 22.13 8.57
N LEU A 131 -6.83 21.97 9.24
CA LEU A 131 -5.59 22.58 8.79
C LEU A 131 -5.16 22.06 7.41
N PHE A 132 -5.32 20.76 7.17
CA PHE A 132 -5.07 20.16 5.86
C PHE A 132 -6.01 20.74 4.80
N ARG A 133 -7.32 20.84 5.09
CA ARG A 133 -8.31 21.43 4.18
C ARG A 133 -7.96 22.86 3.82
N GLU A 134 -7.67 23.70 4.80
CA GLU A 134 -7.24 25.09 4.59
C GLU A 134 -5.98 25.16 3.72
N ALA A 135 -5.01 24.29 3.99
CA ALA A 135 -3.77 24.18 3.23
C ALA A 135 -4.01 23.83 1.76
N MET A 136 -4.86 22.82 1.49
CA MET A 136 -5.17 22.37 0.13
C MET A 136 -5.93 23.43 -0.66
N LEU A 137 -6.93 24.08 -0.04
CA LEU A 137 -7.68 25.17 -0.66
C LEU A 137 -6.78 26.37 -0.98
N LYS A 138 -5.81 26.69 -0.11
CA LYS A 138 -4.83 27.76 -0.32
C LYS A 138 -3.97 27.54 -1.56
N ILE A 139 -3.58 26.29 -1.85
CA ILE A 139 -2.83 25.94 -3.07
C ILE A 139 -3.72 25.60 -4.28
N GLY A 140 -5.04 25.79 -4.16
CA GLY A 140 -5.98 25.61 -5.25
C GLY A 140 -6.27 24.15 -5.60
N LEU A 141 -6.05 23.22 -4.69
CA LEU A 141 -6.43 21.82 -4.87
C LEU A 141 -7.89 21.61 -4.45
N ASP A 142 -8.59 20.81 -5.26
CA ASP A 142 -9.98 20.45 -5.02
C ASP A 142 -10.08 19.37 -3.94
N MET A 143 -11.08 19.50 -3.08
CA MET A 143 -11.43 18.56 -2.02
C MET A 143 -12.93 18.26 -2.07
N PRO A 144 -13.40 17.12 -1.52
CA PRO A 144 -14.82 16.86 -1.44
C PRO A 144 -15.55 18.01 -0.72
N LYS A 145 -16.64 18.46 -1.34
CA LYS A 145 -17.44 19.53 -0.74
C LYS A 145 -18.07 18.99 0.53
N ALA A 146 -17.91 19.71 1.63
CA ALA A 146 -18.54 19.36 2.90
C ALA A 146 -18.97 20.63 3.60
N ALA A 147 -20.09 20.57 4.33
CA ALA A 147 -20.56 21.64 5.19
C ALA A 147 -21.32 21.07 6.38
N VAL A 148 -21.38 21.88 7.44
CA VAL A 148 -22.05 21.54 8.69
C VAL A 148 -23.50 21.98 8.64
N ALA A 149 -24.41 21.14 9.14
CA ALA A 149 -25.83 21.39 9.32
C ALA A 149 -26.25 21.11 10.77
N HIS A 150 -27.11 21.96 11.31
CA HIS A 150 -27.74 21.79 12.62
C HIS A 150 -29.24 21.48 12.54
N THR A 151 -29.83 21.61 11.35
CA THR A 151 -31.22 21.25 11.09
C THR A 151 -31.34 20.43 9.81
N LEU A 152 -32.47 19.74 9.64
CA LEU A 152 -32.74 19.00 8.42
C LEU A 152 -32.85 19.93 7.21
N GLU A 153 -33.37 21.15 7.38
CA GLU A 153 -33.44 22.16 6.32
C GLU A 153 -32.05 22.62 5.86
N GLU A 154 -31.13 22.87 6.80
CA GLU A 154 -29.74 23.20 6.48
C GLU A 154 -29.05 22.04 5.76
N ALA A 155 -29.27 20.81 6.24
CA ALA A 155 -28.74 19.61 5.62
C ALA A 155 -29.23 19.46 4.17
N PHE A 156 -30.51 19.77 3.89
CA PHE A 156 -31.05 19.77 2.52
C PHE A 156 -30.40 20.80 1.61
N VAL A 157 -30.16 22.03 2.09
CA VAL A 157 -29.49 23.06 1.29
C VAL A 157 -28.07 22.62 0.89
N ILE A 158 -27.36 21.96 1.81
CA ILE A 158 -26.03 21.41 1.53
C ILE A 158 -26.14 20.23 0.56
N GLN A 159 -27.10 19.33 0.78
CA GLN A 159 -27.37 18.17 -0.07
C GLN A 159 -27.60 18.57 -1.54
N GLU A 160 -28.39 19.63 -1.79
CA GLU A 160 -28.61 20.15 -3.15
C GLU A 160 -27.32 20.62 -3.82
N THR A 161 -26.32 21.02 -3.03
CA THR A 161 -25.01 21.47 -3.52
C THR A 161 -24.03 20.31 -3.75
N VAL A 162 -24.10 19.27 -2.93
CA VAL A 162 -23.16 18.12 -2.99
C VAL A 162 -23.69 16.95 -3.82
N GLY A 163 -25.00 16.85 -4.04
CA GLY A 163 -25.63 15.81 -4.85
C GLY A 163 -25.69 14.43 -4.18
N TYR A 164 -26.35 13.47 -4.83
CA TYR A 164 -26.40 12.08 -4.40
C TYR A 164 -25.39 11.20 -5.16
N PRO A 165 -24.85 10.13 -4.54
CA PRO A 165 -24.98 9.81 -3.12
C PRO A 165 -24.32 10.88 -2.21
N THR A 166 -24.84 11.03 -1.00
CA THR A 166 -24.35 12.02 -0.02
C THR A 166 -23.89 11.32 1.24
N VAL A 167 -22.72 11.68 1.77
CA VAL A 167 -22.23 11.16 3.04
C VAL A 167 -22.70 12.06 4.18
N ILE A 168 -23.27 11.47 5.23
CA ILE A 168 -23.73 12.19 6.42
C ILE A 168 -22.97 11.64 7.62
N ARG A 169 -22.28 12.51 8.37
CA ARG A 169 -21.55 12.15 9.59
C ARG A 169 -21.97 13.03 10.76
N PRO A 170 -22.55 12.48 11.82
CA PRO A 170 -22.86 13.24 13.01
C PRO A 170 -21.58 13.59 13.78
N SER A 171 -21.47 14.84 14.19
CA SER A 171 -20.33 15.29 14.98
C SER A 171 -20.31 14.65 16.36
N PHE A 172 -19.11 14.47 16.93
CA PHE A 172 -18.88 13.89 18.25
C PHE A 172 -19.48 12.49 18.48
N THR A 173 -19.78 11.75 17.40
CA THR A 173 -20.16 10.34 17.47
C THR A 173 -18.98 9.44 17.10
N MET A 174 -18.90 8.25 17.68
CA MET A 174 -17.84 7.27 17.38
C MET A 174 -18.32 6.21 16.38
N GLY A 175 -17.40 5.73 15.54
CA GLY A 175 -17.65 4.59 14.64
C GLY A 175 -18.73 4.82 13.58
N GLY A 176 -19.01 6.07 13.20
CA GLY A 176 -20.05 6.41 12.23
C GLY A 176 -21.48 6.24 12.78
N SER A 177 -21.65 6.15 14.10
CA SER A 177 -22.96 6.00 14.74
C SER A 177 -23.87 7.17 14.38
N GLY A 178 -25.05 6.86 13.81
CA GLY A 178 -26.01 7.86 13.34
C GLY A 178 -25.71 8.45 11.96
N GLY A 179 -24.55 8.16 11.38
CA GLY A 179 -24.21 8.53 10.01
C GLY A 179 -24.61 7.49 8.97
N GLY A 180 -24.25 7.76 7.71
CA GLY A 180 -24.52 6.87 6.60
C GLY A 180 -24.25 7.52 5.24
N ILE A 181 -24.55 6.77 4.19
CA ILE A 181 -24.56 7.26 2.81
C ILE A 181 -26.01 7.23 2.35
N ALA A 182 -26.54 8.37 1.94
CA ALA A 182 -27.85 8.47 1.34
C ALA A 182 -27.71 8.40 -0.18
N PHE A 183 -28.43 7.49 -0.85
CA PHE A 183 -28.50 7.41 -2.30
C PHE A 183 -29.71 8.15 -2.88
N ASN A 184 -30.68 8.46 -2.02
CA ASN A 184 -31.92 9.14 -2.36
C ASN A 184 -32.39 10.02 -1.19
N LYS A 185 -33.47 10.78 -1.44
CA LYS A 185 -34.02 11.74 -0.50
C LYS A 185 -34.60 11.07 0.76
N GLU A 186 -35.23 9.93 0.59
CA GLU A 186 -35.86 9.19 1.68
C GLU A 186 -34.80 8.71 2.69
N GLU A 187 -33.73 8.09 2.20
CA GLU A 187 -32.57 7.70 3.00
C GLU A 187 -31.89 8.92 3.64
N PHE A 188 -31.78 10.03 2.91
CA PHE A 188 -31.16 11.25 3.43
C PHE A 188 -31.90 11.78 4.66
N VAL A 189 -33.23 11.85 4.61
CA VAL A 189 -34.04 12.28 5.76
C VAL A 189 -33.84 11.34 6.93
N GLU A 190 -33.93 10.02 6.69
CA GLU A 190 -33.78 9.03 7.76
C GLU A 190 -32.41 9.12 8.46
N ILE A 191 -31.34 9.23 7.66
CA ILE A 191 -29.97 9.31 8.19
C ILE A 191 -29.77 10.65 8.91
N CYS A 192 -30.25 11.77 8.36
CA CYS A 192 -30.09 13.07 8.99
C CYS A 192 -30.87 13.19 10.30
N GLU A 193 -32.13 12.74 10.35
CA GLU A 193 -32.94 12.77 11.57
C GLU A 193 -32.30 11.92 12.67
N ARG A 194 -31.88 10.70 12.33
CA ARG A 194 -31.15 9.82 13.26
C ARG A 194 -29.84 10.44 13.71
N GLY A 195 -29.11 11.05 12.79
CA GLY A 195 -27.80 11.63 13.07
C GLY A 195 -27.88 12.89 13.94
N LEU A 196 -28.85 13.77 13.72
CA LEU A 196 -29.09 14.95 14.57
C LEU A 196 -29.47 14.54 16.00
N ASP A 197 -30.34 13.54 16.16
CA ASP A 197 -30.75 13.02 17.47
C ASP A 197 -29.58 12.36 18.25
N LEU A 198 -28.70 11.65 17.54
CA LEU A 198 -27.53 10.99 18.13
C LEU A 198 -26.34 11.92 18.36
N SER A 199 -26.28 13.06 17.67
CA SER A 199 -25.20 14.04 17.79
C SER A 199 -25.30 14.77 19.13
N PRO A 200 -24.31 14.69 20.03
CA PRO A 200 -24.32 15.41 21.30
C PRO A 200 -24.40 16.94 21.15
N THR A 201 -24.01 17.46 19.97
CA THR A 201 -24.04 18.88 19.62
C THR A 201 -25.14 19.24 18.61
N ASN A 202 -26.03 18.29 18.29
CA ASN A 202 -27.07 18.46 17.26
C ASN A 202 -26.50 19.01 15.95
N GLU A 203 -25.47 18.32 15.46
CA GLU A 203 -24.64 18.73 14.33
C GLU A 203 -24.33 17.55 13.41
N LEU A 204 -24.45 17.78 12.11
CA LEU A 204 -24.12 16.87 11.02
C LEU A 204 -23.11 17.51 10.07
N LEU A 205 -22.10 16.75 9.65
CA LEU A 205 -21.33 17.04 8.45
C LEU A 205 -21.98 16.35 7.26
N VAL A 206 -22.42 17.13 6.28
CA VAL A 206 -22.96 16.66 5.00
C VAL A 206 -21.90 16.85 3.93
N GLU A 207 -21.50 15.77 3.25
CA GLU A 207 -20.34 15.70 2.38
C GLU A 207 -20.66 15.02 1.03
N GLU A 208 -20.03 15.52 -0.03
CA GLU A 208 -20.02 14.92 -1.37
C GLU A 208 -19.48 13.49 -1.32
N SER A 209 -20.24 12.54 -1.87
CA SER A 209 -19.74 11.18 -2.03
C SER A 209 -18.87 11.08 -3.27
N ILE A 210 -17.66 10.60 -3.06
CA ILE A 210 -16.72 10.20 -4.12
C ILE A 210 -16.65 8.67 -4.25
N LEU A 211 -17.64 7.94 -3.73
CA LEU A 211 -17.71 6.48 -3.84
C LEU A 211 -17.71 6.05 -5.31
N GLY A 212 -16.93 5.02 -5.62
CA GLY A 212 -16.80 4.50 -6.98
C GLY A 212 -15.87 5.32 -7.89
N TRP A 213 -15.29 6.43 -7.42
CA TRP A 213 -14.23 7.12 -8.15
C TRP A 213 -12.94 6.29 -8.13
N LYS A 214 -12.05 6.53 -9.09
CA LYS A 214 -10.74 5.90 -9.13
C LYS A 214 -9.88 6.45 -8.00
N GLU A 215 -9.14 5.60 -7.31
CA GLU A 215 -8.28 5.97 -6.17
C GLU A 215 -6.81 5.77 -6.53
N PHE A 216 -5.99 6.77 -6.24
CA PHE A 216 -4.57 6.81 -6.59
C PHE A 216 -3.73 7.25 -5.41
N GLU A 217 -2.49 6.73 -5.36
CA GLU A 217 -1.49 7.12 -4.37
C GLU A 217 -0.19 7.49 -5.06
N MET A 218 0.48 8.52 -4.55
CA MET A 218 1.79 8.97 -5.01
C MET A 218 2.77 8.98 -3.85
N GLU A 219 3.84 8.19 -3.98
CA GLU A 219 4.96 8.21 -3.06
C GLU A 219 5.95 9.29 -3.50
N VAL A 220 6.15 10.29 -2.65
CA VAL A 220 6.94 11.48 -2.96
C VAL A 220 8.11 11.58 -1.99
N VAL A 221 9.28 11.98 -2.48
CA VAL A 221 10.44 12.30 -1.63
C VAL A 221 10.92 13.71 -1.94
N ARG A 222 11.22 14.48 -0.89
CA ARG A 222 11.70 15.86 -0.96
C ARG A 222 12.90 16.11 -0.04
N ASP A 223 13.83 16.95 -0.50
CA ASP A 223 15.01 17.39 0.26
C ASP A 223 15.06 18.89 0.54
N THR A 224 16.06 19.32 1.33
CA THR A 224 16.24 20.71 1.76
C THR A 224 16.54 21.70 0.62
N LYS A 225 16.97 21.22 -0.56
CA LYS A 225 17.20 22.05 -1.76
C LYS A 225 15.93 22.19 -2.61
N ASP A 226 14.79 21.69 -2.12
CA ASP A 226 13.52 21.62 -2.84
C ASP A 226 13.59 20.72 -4.09
N ASN A 227 14.51 19.76 -4.12
CA ASN A 227 14.41 18.67 -5.08
C ASN A 227 13.26 17.76 -4.64
N CYS A 228 12.35 17.45 -5.57
CA CYS A 228 11.20 16.60 -5.31
C CYS A 228 11.02 15.59 -6.44
N ILE A 229 10.78 14.33 -6.08
CA ILE A 229 10.63 13.22 -7.04
C ILE A 229 9.43 12.35 -6.66
N ILE A 230 8.73 11.83 -7.67
CA ILE A 230 7.77 10.74 -7.50
C ILE A 230 8.52 9.41 -7.57
N ILE A 231 8.46 8.64 -6.49
CA ILE A 231 9.09 7.32 -6.42
C ILE A 231 8.19 6.26 -7.05
N CYS A 232 6.89 6.33 -6.81
CA CYS A 232 5.93 5.36 -7.31
C CYS A 232 4.54 6.00 -7.41
N SER A 233 3.84 5.68 -8.50
CA SER A 233 2.39 5.87 -8.60
C SER A 233 1.71 4.53 -8.39
N ILE A 234 0.62 4.54 -7.63
CA ILE A 234 -0.18 3.36 -7.33
C ILE A 234 -1.61 3.66 -7.75
N GLU A 235 -2.23 2.73 -8.49
CA GLU A 235 -3.64 2.77 -8.82
C GLU A 235 -4.36 1.66 -8.06
N ASN A 236 -5.45 2.01 -7.39
CA ASN A 236 -6.27 1.05 -6.68
C ASN A 236 -7.20 0.34 -7.67
N PHE A 237 -7.25 -0.98 -7.60
CA PHE A 237 -8.18 -1.81 -8.36
C PHE A 237 -9.60 -1.67 -7.80
N ASP A 238 -9.72 -1.69 -6.48
CA ASP A 238 -10.96 -1.41 -5.80
C ASP A 238 -11.16 0.13 -5.73
N PRO A 239 -12.34 0.67 -6.09
CA PRO A 239 -12.54 2.11 -6.16
C PRO A 239 -12.74 2.73 -4.78
N MET A 240 -12.74 4.07 -4.73
CA MET A 240 -13.01 4.86 -3.53
C MET A 240 -14.21 4.32 -2.74
N GLY A 241 -14.00 4.14 -1.43
CA GLY A 241 -14.97 3.55 -0.51
C GLY A 241 -14.45 2.31 0.21
N ILE A 242 -13.39 1.71 -0.34
CA ILE A 242 -12.61 0.65 0.30
C ILE A 242 -11.24 1.23 0.61
N HIS A 243 -10.81 1.14 1.87
CA HIS A 243 -9.52 1.67 2.28
C HIS A 243 -8.40 1.08 1.42
N THR A 244 -7.44 1.89 0.94
CA THR A 244 -6.28 1.45 0.12
C THR A 244 -5.58 0.20 0.67
N GLY A 245 -5.63 0.04 1.99
CA GLY A 245 -5.14 -1.15 2.67
C GLY A 245 -5.89 -2.43 2.51
N ASP A 246 -7.20 -2.36 2.37
CA ASP A 246 -8.06 -3.49 2.04
C ASP A 246 -8.32 -3.60 0.54
N SER A 247 -7.84 -2.63 -0.25
CA SER A 247 -7.87 -2.67 -1.71
C SER A 247 -6.75 -3.54 -2.29
N ILE A 248 -7.05 -4.21 -3.40
CA ILE A 248 -6.05 -4.63 -4.38
C ILE A 248 -5.49 -3.35 -5.01
N THR A 249 -4.17 -3.27 -5.16
CA THR A 249 -3.52 -2.10 -5.78
C THR A 249 -2.45 -2.54 -6.76
N VAL A 250 -2.15 -1.68 -7.75
CA VAL A 250 -1.15 -1.93 -8.77
C VAL A 250 -0.18 -0.76 -8.91
N ALA A 251 1.07 -1.09 -9.24
CA ALA A 251 2.07 -0.10 -9.63
C ALA A 251 2.68 -0.48 -10.99
N PRO A 252 2.87 0.47 -11.93
CA PRO A 252 2.52 1.89 -11.80
C PRO A 252 1.00 2.14 -11.98
N ALA A 253 0.57 3.40 -11.97
CA ALA A 253 -0.77 3.76 -12.47
C ALA A 253 -0.95 3.34 -13.94
N GLN A 254 -2.15 2.88 -14.31
CA GLN A 254 -2.48 2.28 -15.61
C GLN A 254 -3.42 3.15 -16.45
N THR A 255 -4.41 3.80 -15.82
CA THR A 255 -5.56 4.40 -16.52
C THR A 255 -5.55 5.93 -16.56
N LEU A 256 -4.42 6.55 -16.22
CA LEU A 256 -4.22 7.99 -16.38
C LEU A 256 -3.54 8.27 -17.72
N THR A 257 -4.05 9.26 -18.45
CA THR A 257 -3.26 9.88 -19.51
C THR A 257 -2.04 10.58 -18.90
N ASP A 258 -0.98 10.76 -19.68
CA ASP A 258 0.20 11.51 -19.19
C ASP A 258 -0.18 12.91 -18.67
N LYS A 259 -1.15 13.59 -19.32
CA LYS A 259 -1.64 14.89 -18.83
C LYS A 259 -2.24 14.81 -17.42
N GLU A 260 -3.11 13.83 -17.17
CA GLU A 260 -3.71 13.63 -15.85
C GLU A 260 -2.64 13.23 -14.82
N TYR A 261 -1.71 12.37 -15.21
CA TYR A 261 -0.56 11.99 -14.40
C TYR A 261 0.29 13.21 -14.01
N GLN A 262 0.64 14.09 -14.97
CA GLN A 262 1.43 15.29 -14.68
C GLN A 262 0.67 16.27 -13.77
N VAL A 263 -0.65 16.39 -13.90
CA VAL A 263 -1.48 17.19 -12.98
C VAL A 263 -1.41 16.62 -11.56
N MET A 264 -1.61 15.31 -11.41
CA MET A 264 -1.51 14.62 -10.11
C MET A 264 -0.10 14.69 -9.51
N ARG A 265 0.93 14.52 -10.33
CA ARG A 265 2.34 14.70 -9.95
C ARG A 265 2.58 16.11 -9.41
N ASN A 266 2.17 17.15 -10.16
CA ASN A 266 2.35 18.54 -9.74
C ASN A 266 1.59 18.84 -8.43
N ALA A 267 0.37 18.32 -8.29
CA ALA A 267 -0.40 18.42 -7.05
C ALA A 267 0.37 17.78 -5.88
N SER A 268 0.87 16.56 -6.06
CA SER A 268 1.65 15.85 -5.02
C SER A 268 2.85 16.66 -4.54
N LEU A 269 3.62 17.27 -5.45
CA LEU A 269 4.77 18.10 -5.07
C LEU A 269 4.34 19.41 -4.39
N ALA A 270 3.23 20.02 -4.82
CA ALA A 270 2.69 21.23 -4.18
C ALA A 270 2.20 20.95 -2.75
N VAL A 271 1.61 19.78 -2.53
CA VAL A 271 1.11 19.32 -1.22
C VAL A 271 2.25 19.20 -0.21
N LEU A 272 3.35 18.52 -0.57
CA LEU A 272 4.52 18.41 0.31
C LEU A 272 5.10 19.78 0.69
N ARG A 273 5.17 20.71 -0.29
CA ARG A 273 5.68 22.07 -0.07
C ARG A 273 4.78 22.88 0.86
N GLU A 274 3.47 22.80 0.68
CA GLU A 274 2.52 23.56 1.52
C GLU A 274 2.43 23.00 2.93
N ILE A 275 2.45 21.67 3.09
CA ILE A 275 2.49 21.05 4.41
C ILE A 275 3.82 21.32 5.12
N GLY A 276 4.92 21.40 4.36
CA GLY A 276 6.25 21.71 4.91
C GLY A 276 7.06 20.47 5.26
N VAL A 277 6.89 19.38 4.52
CA VAL A 277 7.77 18.21 4.63
C VAL A 277 9.02 18.48 3.80
N ASP A 278 10.09 18.95 4.45
CA ASP A 278 11.33 19.38 3.79
C ASP A 278 12.39 18.28 3.65
N THR A 279 12.33 17.21 4.45
CA THR A 279 13.42 16.21 4.56
C THR A 279 12.92 14.78 4.73
N GLY A 280 12.23 14.25 3.73
CA GLY A 280 11.71 12.89 3.86
C GLY A 280 10.77 12.45 2.74
N GLY A 281 10.19 11.27 2.95
CA GLY A 281 9.14 10.71 2.10
C GLY A 281 7.75 10.91 2.70
N SER A 282 6.77 11.09 1.83
CA SER A 282 5.34 11.19 2.15
C SER A 282 4.50 10.45 1.11
N ASN A 283 3.34 9.97 1.54
CA ASN A 283 2.30 9.40 0.66
C ASN A 283 1.17 10.42 0.47
N VAL A 284 0.78 10.69 -0.78
CA VAL A 284 -0.34 11.59 -1.12
C VAL A 284 -1.42 10.80 -1.85
N GLN A 285 -2.68 10.94 -1.42
CA GLN A 285 -3.81 10.19 -1.96
C GLN A 285 -4.78 11.09 -2.72
N PHE A 286 -5.30 10.58 -3.83
CA PHE A 286 -6.21 11.29 -4.73
C PHE A 286 -7.38 10.40 -5.16
N ALA A 287 -8.52 11.03 -5.39
CA ALA A 287 -9.62 10.46 -6.16
C ALA A 287 -9.69 11.14 -7.53
N VAL A 288 -9.99 10.35 -8.57
CA VAL A 288 -10.24 10.85 -9.93
C VAL A 288 -11.61 10.39 -10.39
N ASN A 289 -12.46 11.34 -10.76
CA ASN A 289 -13.76 11.02 -11.35
C ASN A 289 -13.54 10.42 -12.75
N PRO A 290 -13.95 9.16 -13.01
CA PRO A 290 -13.72 8.51 -14.29
C PRO A 290 -14.51 9.15 -15.45
N GLU A 291 -15.57 9.91 -15.19
CA GLU A 291 -16.41 10.51 -16.23
C GLU A 291 -15.82 11.82 -16.80
N ASN A 292 -15.14 12.61 -15.97
CA ASN A 292 -14.70 13.96 -16.34
C ASN A 292 -13.24 14.29 -15.97
N GLY A 293 -12.53 13.38 -15.30
CA GLY A 293 -11.13 13.58 -14.91
C GLY A 293 -10.92 14.55 -13.75
N ARG A 294 -11.97 14.95 -13.01
CA ARG A 294 -11.85 15.78 -11.81
C ARG A 294 -10.96 15.08 -10.79
N LEU A 295 -9.81 15.71 -10.50
CA LEU A 295 -8.84 15.28 -9.50
C LEU A 295 -9.17 15.96 -8.17
N THR A 296 -9.34 15.15 -7.13
CA THR A 296 -9.65 15.60 -5.78
C THR A 296 -8.63 15.02 -4.81
N ILE A 297 -8.05 15.82 -3.92
CA ILE A 297 -7.13 15.33 -2.89
C ILE A 297 -7.88 14.78 -1.69
N ILE A 298 -7.38 13.65 -1.16
CA ILE A 298 -7.99 12.94 -0.03
C ILE A 298 -7.22 13.24 1.25
N GLU A 299 -5.95 12.84 1.29
CA GLU A 299 -5.08 13.02 2.44
C GLU A 299 -3.60 13.00 2.04
N MET A 300 -2.72 13.40 2.96
CA MET A 300 -1.29 13.11 2.91
C MET A 300 -0.81 12.57 4.25
N ASN A 301 0.01 11.54 4.20
CA ASN A 301 0.71 11.00 5.36
C ASN A 301 2.16 11.54 5.38
N PRO A 302 2.56 12.36 6.38
CA PRO A 302 3.87 13.03 6.44
C PRO A 302 4.99 12.12 6.99
N ARG A 303 4.98 10.86 6.58
CA ARG A 303 5.85 9.79 7.08
C ARG A 303 5.96 8.67 6.05
N VAL A 304 6.87 7.73 6.29
CA VAL A 304 6.77 6.44 5.58
C VAL A 304 5.47 5.74 5.96
N SER A 305 4.95 4.98 5.00
CA SER A 305 3.71 4.23 5.13
C SER A 305 3.91 2.80 4.65
N ARG A 306 2.87 1.98 4.78
CA ARG A 306 2.82 0.68 4.10
C ARG A 306 2.93 0.83 2.58
N SER A 307 2.31 1.85 2.00
CA SER A 307 2.44 2.18 0.58
C SER A 307 3.88 2.55 0.22
N SER A 308 4.62 3.22 1.10
CA SER A 308 6.05 3.50 0.92
C SER A 308 6.90 2.22 0.93
N ALA A 309 6.57 1.26 1.80
CA ALA A 309 7.22 -0.04 1.82
C ALA A 309 6.92 -0.85 0.54
N LEU A 310 5.65 -0.89 0.11
CA LEU A 310 5.23 -1.48 -1.17
C LEU A 310 5.97 -0.83 -2.34
N ALA A 311 5.98 0.50 -2.43
CA ALA A 311 6.68 1.25 -3.46
C ALA A 311 8.18 0.96 -3.47
N SER A 312 8.81 0.89 -2.29
CA SER A 312 10.23 0.54 -2.19
C SER A 312 10.52 -0.86 -2.74
N LYS A 313 9.61 -1.83 -2.54
CA LYS A 313 9.73 -3.16 -3.14
C LYS A 313 9.39 -3.17 -4.62
N ALA A 314 8.40 -2.36 -5.03
CA ALA A 314 7.92 -2.26 -6.39
C ALA A 314 8.98 -1.71 -7.33
N THR A 315 9.65 -0.64 -6.93
CA THR A 315 10.66 0.04 -7.76
C THR A 315 12.08 -0.35 -7.41
N GLY A 316 12.27 -0.89 -6.21
CA GLY A 316 13.57 -1.14 -5.63
C GLY A 316 14.24 0.12 -5.03
N PHE A 317 13.60 1.29 -5.10
CA PHE A 317 14.11 2.52 -4.49
C PHE A 317 13.91 2.49 -2.97
N PRO A 318 14.95 2.57 -2.13
CA PRO A 318 14.83 2.38 -0.68
C PRO A 318 14.39 3.67 0.05
N ILE A 319 13.09 3.98 -0.01
CA ILE A 319 12.52 5.26 0.50
C ILE A 319 12.94 5.56 1.94
N ALA A 320 12.75 4.62 2.87
CA ALA A 320 13.08 4.84 4.29
C ALA A 320 14.57 5.11 4.53
N ARG A 321 15.47 4.43 3.78
CA ARG A 321 16.92 4.64 3.86
C ARG A 321 17.29 6.03 3.37
N VAL A 322 16.74 6.44 2.23
CA VAL A 322 16.96 7.78 1.65
C VAL A 322 16.39 8.85 2.59
N ALA A 323 15.15 8.71 3.04
CA ALA A 323 14.51 9.67 3.94
C ALA A 323 15.28 9.85 5.25
N ALA A 324 15.85 8.80 5.84
CA ALA A 324 16.71 8.90 7.01
C ALA A 324 17.98 9.74 6.75
N LYS A 325 18.59 9.59 5.57
CA LYS A 325 19.76 10.41 5.17
C LYS A 325 19.37 11.86 4.89
N LEU A 326 18.23 12.10 4.26
CA LEU A 326 17.71 13.45 4.02
C LEU A 326 17.44 14.19 5.35
N ALA A 327 16.91 13.49 6.35
CA ALA A 327 16.65 14.06 7.68
C ALA A 327 17.92 14.58 8.39
N VAL A 328 19.11 14.11 8.00
CA VAL A 328 20.40 14.56 8.53
C VAL A 328 21.17 15.47 7.55
N GLY A 329 20.47 16.06 6.59
CA GLY A 329 20.97 17.17 5.76
C GLY A 329 21.48 16.81 4.37
N TYR A 330 21.50 15.52 4.01
CA TYR A 330 21.81 15.12 2.64
C TYR A 330 20.75 15.64 1.67
N THR A 331 21.14 15.83 0.41
CA THR A 331 20.23 16.09 -0.69
C THR A 331 20.20 14.91 -1.66
N LEU A 332 19.13 14.78 -2.45
CA LEU A 332 18.90 13.62 -3.33
C LEU A 332 20.02 13.43 -4.37
N ASP A 333 20.62 14.52 -4.83
CA ASP A 333 21.77 14.53 -5.76
C ASP A 333 23.08 14.06 -5.12
N GLU A 334 23.17 14.07 -3.78
CA GLU A 334 24.35 13.64 -3.02
C GLU A 334 24.30 12.16 -2.63
N LEU A 335 23.15 11.50 -2.82
CA LEU A 335 22.94 10.11 -2.48
C LEU A 335 23.00 9.23 -3.73
N ASP A 336 23.67 8.08 -3.61
CA ASP A 336 23.77 7.09 -4.67
C ASP A 336 22.55 6.16 -4.68
N ASN A 337 22.12 5.72 -5.88
CA ASN A 337 21.12 4.67 -6.03
C ASN A 337 21.76 3.29 -5.81
N ASP A 338 21.35 2.62 -4.74
CA ASP A 338 21.88 1.31 -4.33
C ASP A 338 21.72 0.23 -5.42
N ILE A 339 20.60 0.24 -6.15
CA ILE A 339 20.28 -0.85 -7.08
C ILE A 339 21.14 -0.79 -8.34
N THR A 340 21.45 0.40 -8.84
CA THR A 340 22.35 0.57 -9.99
C THR A 340 23.83 0.52 -9.59
N GLY A 341 24.12 0.22 -8.32
CA GLY A 341 25.48 0.14 -7.77
C GLY A 341 26.15 1.50 -7.66
N GLY A 342 25.37 2.56 -7.38
CA GLY A 342 25.85 3.93 -7.26
C GLY A 342 26.27 4.58 -8.58
N LYS A 343 25.79 4.06 -9.72
CA LYS A 343 26.04 4.69 -11.04
C LYS A 343 25.13 5.89 -11.30
N THR A 344 23.98 5.95 -10.64
CA THR A 344 23.00 7.02 -10.77
C THR A 344 22.75 7.62 -9.39
N PRO A 345 22.43 8.92 -9.29
CA PRO A 345 22.03 9.52 -8.02
C PRO A 345 20.66 9.00 -7.58
N ALA A 346 20.23 9.31 -6.36
CA ALA A 346 18.87 9.08 -5.86
C ALA A 346 17.88 10.14 -6.37
N SER A 347 18.35 11.24 -6.96
CA SER A 347 17.54 12.31 -7.55
C SER A 347 16.96 11.94 -8.94
N PHE A 348 16.15 10.89 -9.01
CA PHE A 348 15.46 10.47 -10.23
C PHE A 348 14.09 9.85 -9.90
N GLU A 349 13.19 9.83 -10.87
CA GLU A 349 11.91 9.11 -10.75
C GLU A 349 12.10 7.69 -11.34
N PRO A 350 11.88 6.62 -10.56
CA PRO A 350 12.01 5.26 -11.07
C PRO A 350 11.08 4.97 -12.25
N SER A 351 11.58 4.17 -13.19
CA SER A 351 10.78 3.57 -14.26
C SER A 351 10.84 2.05 -14.13
N ILE A 352 9.70 1.38 -14.33
CA ILE A 352 9.60 -0.08 -14.22
C ILE A 352 9.01 -0.67 -15.50
N ASP A 353 9.55 -1.80 -15.94
CA ASP A 353 9.17 -2.55 -17.15
C ASP A 353 8.31 -3.79 -16.82
N TYR A 354 7.61 -3.72 -15.69
CA TYR A 354 6.71 -4.74 -15.17
C TYR A 354 5.54 -4.09 -14.41
N VAL A 355 4.53 -4.92 -14.11
CA VAL A 355 3.41 -4.56 -13.26
C VAL A 355 3.58 -5.24 -11.92
N VAL A 356 3.37 -4.48 -10.85
CA VAL A 356 3.30 -4.95 -9.48
C VAL A 356 1.84 -5.02 -9.07
N THR A 357 1.43 -6.08 -8.36
CA THR A 357 0.09 -6.21 -7.80
C THR A 357 0.19 -6.59 -6.34
N LYS A 358 -0.49 -5.82 -5.49
CA LYS A 358 -0.67 -6.08 -4.07
C LYS A 358 -2.09 -6.59 -3.82
N ILE A 359 -2.24 -7.65 -3.05
CA ILE A 359 -3.54 -8.16 -2.59
C ILE A 359 -3.52 -8.27 -1.07
N PRO A 360 -4.50 -7.70 -0.35
CA PRO A 360 -4.59 -7.82 1.10
C PRO A 360 -4.97 -9.22 1.55
N ARG A 361 -4.43 -9.64 2.69
CA ARG A 361 -4.76 -10.89 3.37
C ARG A 361 -5.68 -10.59 4.55
N PHE A 362 -6.87 -11.18 4.53
CA PHE A 362 -7.86 -11.09 5.61
C PHE A 362 -7.77 -12.30 6.55
N ALA A 363 -8.48 -12.29 7.68
CA ALA A 363 -8.57 -13.46 8.57
C ALA A 363 -9.97 -13.60 9.20
N PHE A 364 -11.01 -13.29 8.43
CA PHE A 364 -12.41 -13.26 8.90
C PHE A 364 -12.89 -14.62 9.44
N GLU A 365 -12.29 -15.73 8.99
CA GLU A 365 -12.55 -17.08 9.51
C GLU A 365 -12.27 -17.20 11.02
N LYS A 366 -11.40 -16.35 11.57
CA LYS A 366 -11.12 -16.28 13.01
C LYS A 366 -12.11 -15.42 13.78
N PHE A 367 -12.93 -14.64 13.08
CA PHE A 367 -13.89 -13.69 13.66
C PHE A 367 -15.27 -13.84 13.02
N PRO A 368 -15.96 -14.99 13.20
CA PRO A 368 -17.21 -15.30 12.48
C PRO A 368 -18.39 -14.38 12.80
N LYS A 369 -18.27 -13.52 13.83
CA LYS A 369 -19.27 -12.51 14.20
C LYS A 369 -18.94 -11.10 13.70
N ALA A 370 -17.74 -10.90 13.18
CA ALA A 370 -17.33 -9.61 12.63
C ALA A 370 -17.97 -9.42 11.26
N ASP A 371 -18.27 -8.17 10.93
CA ASP A 371 -18.69 -7.79 9.58
C ASP A 371 -17.49 -7.88 8.62
N ASP A 372 -17.61 -8.73 7.61
CA ASP A 372 -16.57 -9.00 6.61
C ASP A 372 -16.65 -8.12 5.36
N ARG A 373 -17.58 -7.16 5.33
CA ARG A 373 -17.65 -6.15 4.27
C ARG A 373 -16.49 -5.18 4.36
N LEU A 374 -15.88 -4.85 3.22
CA LEU A 374 -14.80 -3.88 3.14
C LEU A 374 -15.37 -2.47 3.14
N THR A 375 -14.71 -1.57 3.86
CA THR A 375 -15.10 -0.16 4.03
C THR A 375 -13.86 0.72 4.05
N THR A 376 -14.00 1.99 4.40
CA THR A 376 -12.87 2.91 4.65
C THR A 376 -12.07 2.59 5.92
N GLN A 377 -12.50 1.63 6.73
CA GLN A 377 -11.73 1.12 7.86
C GLN A 377 -11.02 -0.19 7.47
N MET A 378 -9.70 -0.20 7.59
CA MET A 378 -8.88 -1.37 7.30
C MET A 378 -9.20 -2.56 8.23
N LYS A 379 -9.31 -3.76 7.64
CA LYS A 379 -9.58 -5.05 8.28
C LYS A 379 -8.58 -6.15 7.92
N SER A 380 -7.75 -5.93 6.90
CA SER A 380 -6.69 -6.86 6.50
C SER A 380 -5.57 -6.96 7.55
N VAL A 381 -4.98 -8.14 7.66
CA VAL A 381 -3.96 -8.51 8.67
C VAL A 381 -2.55 -8.62 8.06
N GLY A 382 -2.45 -8.47 6.74
CA GLY A 382 -1.21 -8.53 5.97
C GLY A 382 -1.51 -8.36 4.49
N GLU A 383 -0.51 -8.56 3.65
CA GLU A 383 -0.63 -8.41 2.21
C GLU A 383 0.41 -9.25 1.47
N VAL A 384 0.09 -9.64 0.24
CA VAL A 384 1.03 -10.26 -0.69
C VAL A 384 1.29 -9.31 -1.84
N MET A 385 2.53 -9.30 -2.32
CA MET A 385 2.94 -8.57 -3.51
C MET A 385 3.46 -9.57 -4.55
N ALA A 386 3.10 -9.34 -5.81
CA ALA A 386 3.68 -10.03 -6.95
C ALA A 386 4.12 -9.04 -8.03
N MET A 387 5.03 -9.51 -8.89
CA MET A 387 5.49 -8.79 -10.09
C MET A 387 5.21 -9.66 -11.31
N GLY A 388 4.78 -9.10 -12.43
CA GLY A 388 4.61 -9.80 -13.70
C GLY A 388 4.94 -8.87 -14.85
N SER A 389 5.30 -9.42 -16.01
CA SER A 389 5.52 -8.58 -17.21
C SER A 389 4.21 -8.02 -17.78
N THR A 390 3.07 -8.51 -17.29
CA THR A 390 1.73 -8.03 -17.60
C THR A 390 0.90 -8.00 -16.31
N PHE A 391 -0.20 -7.23 -16.30
CA PHE A 391 -1.14 -7.21 -15.20
C PHE A 391 -1.71 -8.61 -14.90
N GLN A 392 -2.16 -9.34 -15.92
CA GLN A 392 -2.70 -10.69 -15.75
C GLN A 392 -1.71 -11.64 -15.08
N GLU A 393 -0.44 -11.59 -15.49
CA GLU A 393 0.61 -12.40 -14.87
C GLU A 393 0.84 -12.02 -13.41
N SER A 394 0.93 -10.72 -13.13
CA SER A 394 1.13 -10.19 -11.78
C SER A 394 -0.05 -10.55 -10.85
N LEU A 395 -1.29 -10.34 -11.31
CA LEU A 395 -2.51 -10.67 -10.57
C LEU A 395 -2.58 -12.17 -10.22
N GLN A 396 -2.40 -13.05 -11.21
CA GLN A 396 -2.46 -14.50 -10.96
C GLN A 396 -1.30 -14.99 -10.08
N LYS A 397 -0.15 -14.31 -10.08
CA LYS A 397 0.95 -14.57 -9.14
C LYS A 397 0.58 -14.14 -7.72
N ALA A 398 -0.03 -12.97 -7.56
CA ALA A 398 -0.49 -12.48 -6.26
C ALA A 398 -1.57 -13.41 -5.68
N LEU A 399 -2.57 -13.81 -6.47
CA LEU A 399 -3.65 -14.70 -6.03
C LEU A 399 -3.13 -16.03 -5.49
N ARG A 400 -2.23 -16.70 -6.20
CA ARG A 400 -1.66 -17.97 -5.74
C ARG A 400 -0.63 -17.83 -4.61
N GLY A 401 -0.07 -16.64 -4.43
CA GLY A 401 0.83 -16.32 -3.32
C GLY A 401 0.11 -15.85 -2.06
N LEU A 402 -1.23 -15.74 -2.11
CA LEU A 402 -2.04 -15.22 -1.02
C LEU A 402 -2.21 -16.20 0.15
N GLU A 403 -1.83 -17.47 -0.03
CA GLU A 403 -1.89 -18.52 0.98
C GLU A 403 -3.34 -18.71 1.52
N THR A 404 -4.27 -18.88 0.58
CA THR A 404 -5.71 -19.12 0.79
C THR A 404 -6.22 -20.37 0.09
N ASP A 405 -5.29 -21.28 -0.29
CA ASP A 405 -5.54 -22.48 -1.11
C ASP A 405 -6.08 -22.21 -2.52
N LYS A 406 -6.12 -20.94 -2.94
CA LYS A 406 -6.46 -20.51 -4.30
C LYS A 406 -5.22 -20.56 -5.17
N VAL A 407 -5.35 -20.99 -6.42
CA VAL A 407 -4.24 -21.19 -7.36
C VAL A 407 -4.38 -20.35 -8.63
N GLY A 408 -5.42 -19.53 -8.71
CA GLY A 408 -5.70 -18.56 -9.77
C GLY A 408 -7.03 -17.88 -9.46
N LEU A 409 -7.83 -17.60 -10.49
CA LEU A 409 -9.22 -17.15 -10.32
C LEU A 409 -10.14 -18.36 -10.06
N ASP A 410 -9.92 -19.14 -9.01
CA ASP A 410 -10.75 -20.33 -8.73
C ASP A 410 -12.24 -19.95 -8.59
N PRO A 411 -13.19 -20.72 -9.16
CA PRO A 411 -14.62 -20.48 -8.98
C PRO A 411 -15.04 -20.69 -7.52
N ILE A 412 -15.95 -19.87 -7.03
CA ILE A 412 -16.44 -19.92 -5.63
C ILE A 412 -17.96 -20.02 -5.51
N VAL A 413 -18.68 -19.87 -6.63
CA VAL A 413 -20.12 -20.08 -6.72
C VAL A 413 -20.42 -21.26 -7.63
N ASP A 414 -21.35 -22.13 -7.22
CA ASP A 414 -21.96 -23.08 -8.15
C ASP A 414 -22.88 -22.33 -9.11
N LEU A 415 -22.44 -22.19 -10.35
CA LEU A 415 -23.12 -21.43 -11.38
C LEU A 415 -24.48 -22.03 -11.78
N ASN A 416 -24.76 -23.28 -11.42
CA ASN A 416 -26.05 -23.94 -11.68
C ASN A 416 -27.09 -23.71 -10.58
N ALA A 417 -26.71 -23.10 -9.45
CA ALA A 417 -27.64 -22.81 -8.37
C ALA A 417 -28.64 -21.71 -8.79
N ASP A 418 -29.92 -21.89 -8.43
CA ASP A 418 -31.01 -20.98 -8.83
C ASP A 418 -30.74 -19.51 -8.46
N ASP A 419 -30.02 -19.26 -7.36
CA ASP A 419 -29.72 -17.91 -6.84
C ASP A 419 -28.28 -17.42 -7.16
N ALA A 420 -27.52 -18.15 -7.99
CA ALA A 420 -26.11 -17.84 -8.28
C ALA A 420 -25.92 -16.41 -8.79
N ARG A 421 -26.78 -15.97 -9.72
CA ARG A 421 -26.71 -14.63 -10.31
C ARG A 421 -26.95 -13.52 -9.28
N ASN A 422 -27.94 -13.68 -8.40
CA ASN A 422 -28.23 -12.67 -7.37
C ASN A 422 -27.12 -12.60 -6.33
N LYS A 423 -26.60 -13.76 -5.90
CA LYS A 423 -25.44 -13.82 -5.00
C LYS A 423 -24.26 -13.08 -5.61
N ILE A 424 -23.86 -13.41 -6.84
CA ILE A 424 -22.73 -12.75 -7.52
C ILE A 424 -22.95 -11.24 -7.64
N ARG A 425 -24.15 -10.80 -8.05
CA ARG A 425 -24.47 -9.37 -8.12
C ARG A 425 -24.31 -8.67 -6.78
N SER A 426 -24.85 -9.24 -5.70
CA SER A 426 -24.72 -8.67 -4.35
C SER A 426 -23.26 -8.57 -3.90
N GLU A 427 -22.45 -9.57 -4.22
CA GLU A 427 -21.04 -9.64 -3.81
C GLU A 427 -20.11 -8.75 -4.65
N CYS A 428 -20.51 -8.43 -5.89
CA CYS A 428 -19.83 -7.42 -6.70
C CYS A 428 -20.12 -5.99 -6.18
N ILE A 429 -21.35 -5.72 -5.71
CA ILE A 429 -21.76 -4.42 -5.17
C ILE A 429 -21.12 -4.16 -3.81
N THR A 430 -21.33 -5.05 -2.84
CA THR A 430 -20.84 -4.86 -1.47
C THR A 430 -19.61 -5.72 -1.25
N ALA A 431 -18.43 -5.14 -1.47
CA ALA A 431 -17.19 -5.89 -1.47
C ALA A 431 -16.90 -6.63 -0.16
N ARG A 432 -16.35 -7.83 -0.28
CA ARG A 432 -15.62 -8.56 0.77
C ARG A 432 -14.26 -8.98 0.23
N GLY A 433 -13.39 -9.55 1.07
CA GLY A 433 -12.04 -9.98 0.67
C GLY A 433 -11.97 -10.93 -0.54
N GLU A 434 -13.07 -11.61 -0.87
CA GLU A 434 -13.18 -12.53 -2.01
C GLU A 434 -13.77 -11.90 -3.29
N ARG A 435 -14.03 -10.58 -3.33
CA ARG A 435 -14.72 -9.91 -4.44
C ARG A 435 -14.14 -10.24 -5.82
N ILE A 436 -12.82 -10.33 -5.94
CA ILE A 436 -12.14 -10.66 -7.20
C ILE A 436 -12.60 -12.00 -7.82
N PHE A 437 -12.94 -12.99 -6.99
CA PHE A 437 -13.44 -14.29 -7.46
C PHE A 437 -14.90 -14.18 -7.93
N TYR A 438 -15.72 -13.38 -7.25
CA TYR A 438 -17.08 -13.08 -7.68
C TYR A 438 -17.12 -12.32 -9.01
N LEU A 439 -16.17 -11.41 -9.24
CA LEU A 439 -16.01 -10.73 -10.55
C LEU A 439 -15.68 -11.74 -11.66
N ALA A 440 -14.80 -12.71 -11.39
CA ALA A 440 -14.52 -13.78 -12.35
C ALA A 440 -15.74 -14.69 -12.59
N ASP A 441 -16.46 -15.07 -11.53
CA ASP A 441 -17.71 -15.85 -11.64
C ASP A 441 -18.82 -15.09 -12.39
N ALA A 442 -18.88 -13.76 -12.30
CA ALA A 442 -19.79 -12.93 -13.08
C ALA A 442 -19.54 -13.08 -14.59
N PHE A 443 -18.28 -13.07 -15.03
CA PHE A 443 -17.93 -13.33 -16.43
C PHE A 443 -18.21 -14.78 -16.83
N ARG A 444 -18.01 -15.76 -15.94
CA ARG A 444 -18.39 -17.17 -16.20
C ARG A 444 -19.90 -17.35 -16.39
N LEU A 445 -20.72 -16.52 -15.73
CA LEU A 445 -22.18 -16.45 -15.95
C LEU A 445 -22.58 -15.70 -17.23
N GLY A 446 -21.62 -15.12 -17.96
CA GLY A 446 -21.88 -14.34 -19.17
C GLY A 446 -22.44 -12.94 -18.91
N MET A 447 -22.18 -12.35 -17.73
CA MET A 447 -22.45 -10.92 -17.51
C MET A 447 -21.50 -10.07 -18.37
N SER A 448 -21.99 -8.97 -18.92
CA SER A 448 -21.17 -8.07 -19.73
C SER A 448 -20.20 -7.26 -18.85
N LEU A 449 -19.12 -6.78 -19.45
CA LEU A 449 -18.19 -5.87 -18.79
C LEU A 449 -18.89 -4.64 -18.21
N GLU A 450 -19.85 -4.06 -18.94
CA GLU A 450 -20.65 -2.92 -18.48
C GLU A 450 -21.49 -3.28 -17.23
N GLU A 451 -22.14 -4.45 -17.23
CA GLU A 451 -22.91 -4.91 -16.07
C GLU A 451 -22.00 -5.10 -14.84
N VAL A 452 -20.79 -5.66 -15.02
CA VAL A 452 -19.83 -5.87 -13.92
C VAL A 452 -19.23 -4.54 -13.43
N PHE A 453 -18.96 -3.60 -14.33
CA PHE A 453 -18.53 -2.24 -14.00
C PHE A 453 -19.60 -1.53 -13.17
N ASP A 454 -20.87 -1.58 -13.56
CA ASP A 454 -21.95 -0.90 -12.85
C ASP A 454 -22.15 -1.40 -11.43
N LEU A 455 -21.89 -2.69 -11.19
CA LEU A 455 -21.99 -3.28 -9.87
C LEU A 455 -20.77 -2.93 -9.00
N SER A 456 -19.56 -3.01 -9.55
CA SER A 456 -18.33 -3.00 -8.75
C SER A 456 -17.59 -1.65 -8.73
N LYS A 457 -17.82 -0.84 -9.76
CA LYS A 457 -17.09 0.39 -10.11
C LYS A 457 -15.57 0.21 -10.26
N VAL A 458 -15.10 -1.03 -10.41
CA VAL A 458 -13.71 -1.35 -10.79
C VAL A 458 -13.48 -0.91 -12.22
N ASP A 459 -12.37 -0.23 -12.50
CA ASP A 459 -12.12 0.34 -13.83
C ASP A 459 -12.25 -0.71 -14.97
N PRO A 460 -12.94 -0.39 -16.08
CA PRO A 460 -13.11 -1.28 -17.23
C PRO A 460 -11.82 -1.91 -17.75
N TRP A 461 -10.68 -1.22 -17.63
CA TRP A 461 -9.39 -1.74 -18.03
C TRP A 461 -9.03 -3.02 -17.26
N PHE A 462 -9.20 -3.04 -15.94
CA PHE A 462 -8.92 -4.23 -15.14
C PHE A 462 -9.95 -5.34 -15.39
N LEU A 463 -11.23 -4.98 -15.52
CA LEU A 463 -12.31 -5.93 -15.79
C LEU A 463 -12.11 -6.67 -17.11
N ALA A 464 -11.69 -5.98 -18.18
CA ALA A 464 -11.38 -6.60 -19.47
C ALA A 464 -10.25 -7.66 -19.36
N GLN A 465 -9.26 -7.42 -18.49
CA GLN A 465 -8.17 -8.37 -18.27
C GLN A 465 -8.65 -9.63 -17.53
N ILE A 466 -9.57 -9.47 -16.59
CA ILE A 466 -10.20 -10.59 -15.86
C ILE A 466 -11.12 -11.37 -16.82
N GLU A 467 -11.91 -10.69 -17.63
CA GLU A 467 -12.75 -11.32 -18.66
C GLU A 467 -11.93 -12.14 -19.66
N ASP A 468 -10.78 -11.62 -20.13
CA ASP A 468 -9.87 -12.36 -21.02
C ASP A 468 -9.22 -13.57 -20.34
N LEU A 469 -8.91 -13.48 -19.05
CA LEU A 469 -8.46 -14.63 -18.25
C LEU A 469 -9.56 -15.70 -18.20
N VAL A 470 -10.78 -15.33 -17.81
CA VAL A 470 -11.93 -16.25 -17.73
C VAL A 470 -12.24 -16.87 -19.09
N SER A 471 -12.19 -16.08 -20.16
CA SER A 471 -12.38 -16.57 -21.54
C SER A 471 -11.34 -17.61 -21.91
N SER A 472 -10.08 -17.40 -21.51
CA SER A 472 -9.00 -18.37 -21.72
C SER A 472 -9.22 -19.66 -20.93
N GLU A 473 -9.74 -19.56 -19.70
CA GLU A 473 -10.12 -20.75 -18.91
C GLU A 473 -11.22 -21.55 -19.60
N MET A 474 -12.27 -20.88 -20.07
CA MET A 474 -13.42 -21.52 -20.72
C MET A 474 -13.04 -22.24 -22.02
N GLN A 475 -12.06 -21.72 -22.76
CA GLN A 475 -11.58 -22.33 -24.01
C GLN A 475 -10.89 -23.69 -23.78
N ILE A 476 -10.19 -23.85 -22.67
CA ILE A 476 -9.42 -25.07 -22.37
C ILE A 476 -10.15 -26.02 -21.40
N ASN A 477 -11.21 -25.55 -20.74
CA ASN A 477 -11.92 -26.31 -19.73
C ASN A 477 -12.48 -27.62 -20.29
N GLY A 478 -12.19 -28.74 -19.63
CA GLY A 478 -12.59 -30.08 -20.08
C GLY A 478 -11.76 -30.66 -21.23
N GLY A 479 -10.74 -29.94 -21.73
CA GLY A 479 -9.77 -30.44 -22.70
C GLY A 479 -8.74 -31.40 -22.11
N SER A 480 -7.87 -31.94 -22.95
CA SER A 480 -6.76 -32.81 -22.53
C SER A 480 -5.41 -32.09 -22.58
N ILE A 481 -4.57 -32.31 -21.57
CA ILE A 481 -3.20 -31.77 -21.52
C ILE A 481 -2.32 -32.25 -22.68
N SER A 482 -2.65 -33.38 -23.32
CA SER A 482 -1.96 -33.87 -24.52
C SER A 482 -2.11 -32.94 -25.71
N ASP A 483 -3.23 -32.22 -25.76
CA ASP A 483 -3.65 -31.45 -26.93
C ASP A 483 -3.13 -30.02 -26.88
N ILE A 484 -2.65 -29.59 -25.71
CA ILE A 484 -2.05 -28.26 -25.53
C ILE A 484 -0.66 -28.24 -26.18
N GLU A 485 -0.53 -27.45 -27.24
CA GLU A 485 0.70 -27.23 -27.97
C GLU A 485 1.62 -26.20 -27.29
N ALA A 486 2.89 -26.14 -27.72
CA ALA A 486 3.90 -25.26 -27.13
C ALA A 486 3.48 -23.77 -27.11
N SER A 487 2.89 -23.28 -28.21
CA SER A 487 2.47 -21.88 -28.34
C SER A 487 1.32 -21.54 -27.39
N GLU A 488 0.35 -22.45 -27.25
CA GLU A 488 -0.80 -22.28 -26.36
C GLU A 488 -0.37 -22.35 -24.89
N MET A 489 0.45 -23.35 -24.53
CA MET A 489 1.04 -23.45 -23.19
C MET A 489 1.81 -22.18 -22.83
N PHE A 490 2.63 -21.65 -23.76
CA PHE A 490 3.37 -20.42 -23.54
C PHE A 490 2.45 -19.21 -23.35
N ALA A 491 1.38 -19.09 -24.15
CA ALA A 491 0.39 -18.03 -24.02
C ALA A 491 -0.31 -18.08 -22.66
N LEU A 492 -0.78 -19.26 -22.22
CA LEU A 492 -1.39 -19.44 -20.91
C LEU A 492 -0.43 -19.08 -19.78
N LYS A 493 0.83 -19.52 -19.86
CA LYS A 493 1.85 -19.20 -18.85
C LYS A 493 2.16 -17.70 -18.80
N ARG A 494 2.16 -17.00 -19.95
CA ARG A 494 2.30 -15.52 -20.02
C ARG A 494 1.12 -14.75 -19.44
N LYS A 495 -0.06 -15.35 -19.38
CA LYS A 495 -1.22 -14.82 -18.65
C LYS A 495 -1.17 -15.12 -17.13
N GLY A 496 -0.12 -15.79 -16.66
CA GLY A 496 0.09 -16.09 -15.25
C GLY A 496 -0.52 -17.38 -14.73
N PHE A 497 -1.16 -18.19 -15.57
CA PHE A 497 -1.81 -19.44 -15.14
C PHE A 497 -0.82 -20.36 -14.42
N SER A 498 -1.17 -20.80 -13.22
CA SER A 498 -0.39 -21.77 -12.46
C SER A 498 -0.49 -23.16 -13.09
N ASP A 499 0.46 -24.06 -12.78
CA ASP A 499 0.34 -25.46 -13.21
C ASP A 499 -0.89 -26.13 -12.56
N ALA A 500 -1.20 -25.75 -11.31
CA ALA A 500 -2.35 -26.25 -10.56
C ALA A 500 -3.68 -25.82 -11.18
N ARG A 501 -3.83 -24.54 -11.56
CA ARG A 501 -5.05 -24.03 -12.21
C ARG A 501 -5.30 -24.69 -13.55
N LEU A 502 -4.26 -24.85 -14.37
CA LEU A 502 -4.38 -25.60 -15.63
C LEU A 502 -4.71 -27.08 -15.39
N GLY A 503 -4.18 -27.69 -14.32
CA GLY A 503 -4.52 -29.06 -13.93
C GLY A 503 -6.00 -29.21 -13.60
N GLN A 504 -6.57 -28.28 -12.82
CA GLN A 504 -8.00 -28.23 -12.53
C GLN A 504 -8.86 -28.10 -13.80
N LEU A 505 -8.48 -27.22 -14.73
CA LEU A 505 -9.25 -26.98 -15.98
C LEU A 505 -9.17 -28.15 -16.96
N LEU A 506 -8.01 -28.83 -17.04
CA LEU A 506 -7.75 -29.95 -17.96
C LEU A 506 -7.99 -31.33 -17.33
N ASN A 507 -8.60 -31.37 -16.14
CA ASN A 507 -8.86 -32.59 -15.37
C ASN A 507 -7.62 -33.51 -15.21
N CYS A 508 -6.45 -32.93 -14.91
CA CYS A 508 -5.20 -33.65 -14.70
C CYS A 508 -4.43 -33.13 -13.49
N SER A 509 -3.37 -33.85 -13.08
CA SER A 509 -2.56 -33.42 -11.94
C SER A 509 -1.69 -32.21 -12.30
N GLU A 510 -1.37 -31.36 -11.31
CA GLU A 510 -0.38 -30.29 -11.46
C GLU A 510 0.95 -30.82 -12.02
N SER A 511 1.37 -32.00 -11.56
CA SER A 511 2.60 -32.65 -12.03
C SER A 511 2.54 -32.99 -13.52
N SER A 512 1.38 -33.43 -14.03
CA SER A 512 1.18 -33.71 -15.45
C SER A 512 1.36 -32.46 -16.31
N VAL A 513 0.80 -31.32 -15.88
CA VAL A 513 1.00 -30.02 -16.55
C VAL A 513 2.47 -29.62 -16.53
N ARG A 514 3.12 -29.76 -15.38
CA ARG A 514 4.55 -29.44 -15.20
C ARG A 514 5.45 -30.27 -16.12
N GLU A 515 5.20 -31.57 -16.24
CA GLU A 515 5.95 -32.45 -17.14
C GLU A 515 5.69 -32.10 -18.61
N ARG A 516 4.43 -31.82 -18.99
CA ARG A 516 4.10 -31.35 -20.35
C ARG A 516 4.86 -30.06 -20.68
N ARG A 517 4.90 -29.09 -19.77
CA ARG A 517 5.70 -27.86 -19.96
C ARG A 517 7.17 -28.13 -20.20
N LYS A 518 7.78 -29.06 -19.44
CA LYS A 518 9.18 -29.43 -19.62
C LYS A 518 9.43 -30.07 -20.98
N VAL A 519 8.54 -30.96 -21.44
CA VAL A 519 8.61 -31.57 -22.78
C VAL A 519 8.51 -30.50 -23.87
N LEU A 520 7.62 -29.52 -23.71
CA LEU A 520 7.46 -28.39 -24.62
C LEU A 520 8.56 -27.31 -24.47
N ASN A 521 9.53 -27.51 -23.57
CA ASN A 521 10.57 -26.55 -23.20
C ASN A 521 10.04 -25.17 -22.77
N ILE A 522 8.87 -25.13 -22.13
CA ILE A 522 8.26 -23.91 -21.60
C ILE A 522 8.64 -23.74 -20.13
N LYS A 523 9.59 -22.86 -19.86
CA LYS A 523 10.09 -22.54 -18.51
C LYS A 523 10.02 -21.03 -18.28
N PRO A 524 9.81 -20.58 -17.02
CA PRO A 524 9.95 -19.18 -16.72
C PRO A 524 11.41 -18.74 -16.86
N VAL A 525 11.60 -17.49 -17.21
CA VAL A 525 12.85 -16.75 -17.04
C VAL A 525 12.74 -15.87 -15.80
N PHE A 526 13.85 -15.33 -15.32
CA PHE A 526 13.86 -14.36 -14.23
C PHE A 526 14.39 -13.04 -14.73
N LYS A 527 13.68 -11.96 -14.37
CA LYS A 527 14.01 -10.57 -14.68
C LYS A 527 14.41 -9.82 -13.40
N ARG A 528 15.25 -8.80 -13.54
CA ARG A 528 15.74 -8.00 -12.42
C ARG A 528 14.87 -6.79 -12.15
N VAL A 529 14.83 -6.38 -10.89
CA VAL A 529 14.35 -5.06 -10.48
C VAL A 529 15.56 -4.13 -10.44
N ASP A 530 15.52 -3.07 -11.24
CA ASP A 530 16.66 -2.17 -11.47
C ASP A 530 16.35 -0.67 -11.26
N SER A 531 15.10 -0.31 -10.94
CA SER A 531 14.55 1.05 -10.83
C SER A 531 14.57 1.92 -12.10
N CYS A 532 15.05 1.40 -13.24
CA CYS A 532 15.31 2.21 -14.43
C CYS A 532 14.90 1.54 -15.76
N ALA A 533 14.06 0.50 -15.71
CA ALA A 533 13.56 -0.21 -16.88
C ALA A 533 14.70 -0.65 -17.84
N ALA A 534 15.75 -1.23 -17.27
CA ALA A 534 16.96 -1.68 -17.95
C ALA A 534 17.78 -0.59 -18.68
N GLU A 535 17.55 0.70 -18.42
CA GLU A 535 18.42 1.78 -18.94
C GLU A 535 19.86 1.64 -18.41
N PHE A 536 20.02 1.18 -17.16
CA PHE A 536 21.31 0.94 -16.52
C PHE A 536 21.44 -0.48 -15.97
N ASP A 537 22.61 -1.08 -16.13
CA ASP A 537 22.90 -2.40 -15.57
C ASP A 537 22.89 -2.39 -14.03
N THR A 538 22.10 -3.29 -13.44
CA THR A 538 22.12 -3.58 -12.00
C THR A 538 22.97 -4.82 -11.64
N GLN A 539 23.73 -4.71 -10.55
CA GLN A 539 24.43 -5.85 -9.95
C GLN A 539 23.55 -6.58 -8.91
N THR A 540 22.46 -5.96 -8.48
CA THR A 540 21.56 -6.49 -7.46
C THR A 540 20.72 -7.64 -8.02
N ALA A 541 20.69 -8.77 -7.31
CA ALA A 541 19.94 -9.96 -7.70
C ALA A 541 18.52 -9.96 -7.09
N TYR A 542 17.79 -8.86 -7.23
CA TYR A 542 16.36 -8.78 -6.91
C TYR A 542 15.59 -9.27 -8.13
N LEU A 543 14.99 -10.46 -8.05
CA LEU A 543 14.47 -11.17 -9.22
C LEU A 543 12.98 -11.50 -9.10
N TYR A 544 12.27 -11.50 -10.23
CA TYR A 544 10.94 -12.08 -10.35
C TYR A 544 10.85 -12.99 -11.58
N SER A 545 10.05 -14.05 -11.49
CA SER A 545 9.82 -14.96 -12.61
C SER A 545 8.81 -14.39 -13.61
N THR A 546 9.05 -14.58 -14.91
CA THR A 546 8.11 -14.25 -15.99
C THR A 546 8.28 -15.21 -17.17
N TYR A 547 7.31 -15.26 -18.09
CA TYR A 547 7.41 -16.01 -19.35
C TYR A 547 7.80 -15.10 -20.52
N GLN A 548 9.04 -14.62 -20.49
CA GLN A 548 9.70 -13.90 -21.59
C GLN A 548 10.87 -14.72 -22.19
N GLN A 549 11.60 -14.15 -23.14
CA GLN A 549 12.65 -14.86 -23.87
C GLN A 549 14.01 -14.89 -23.13
N GLN A 550 14.42 -13.79 -22.52
CA GLN A 550 15.76 -13.64 -21.92
C GLN A 550 15.73 -13.77 -20.39
N CYS A 551 16.64 -14.58 -19.83
CA CYS A 551 16.81 -14.77 -18.39
C CYS A 551 18.03 -14.01 -17.87
N GLU A 552 17.86 -13.28 -16.77
CA GLU A 552 18.86 -12.44 -16.11
C GLU A 552 19.30 -13.01 -14.75
N ALA A 553 18.85 -14.22 -14.41
CA ALA A 553 19.16 -14.87 -13.14
C ALA A 553 20.67 -15.03 -12.92
N ASN A 554 21.41 -15.34 -13.98
CA ASN A 554 22.87 -15.55 -13.99
C ASN A 554 23.39 -16.25 -12.70
N PRO A 555 22.88 -17.46 -12.38
CA PRO A 555 23.21 -18.12 -11.13
C PRO A 555 24.70 -18.47 -11.06
N THR A 556 25.34 -18.26 -9.92
CA THR A 556 26.76 -18.58 -9.69
C THR A 556 26.99 -20.05 -9.34
N ASP A 557 28.24 -20.53 -9.37
CA ASP A 557 28.58 -21.92 -8.96
C ASP A 557 28.89 -22.07 -7.46
N LYS A 558 28.66 -21.03 -6.65
CA LYS A 558 28.87 -21.10 -5.20
C LYS A 558 27.89 -22.09 -4.56
N LYS A 559 28.27 -22.64 -3.39
CA LYS A 559 27.31 -23.35 -2.52
C LYS A 559 26.20 -22.37 -2.12
N LYS A 560 24.95 -22.80 -2.22
CA LYS A 560 23.76 -21.97 -1.98
C LYS A 560 22.85 -22.68 -1.00
N ILE A 561 22.26 -21.89 -0.11
CA ILE A 561 21.18 -22.33 0.77
C ILE A 561 19.95 -21.53 0.36
N MET A 562 18.81 -22.21 0.22
CA MET A 562 17.53 -21.59 -0.10
C MET A 562 16.72 -21.47 1.19
N ILE A 563 16.30 -20.25 1.50
CA ILE A 563 15.41 -19.95 2.63
C ILE A 563 14.04 -19.61 2.06
N LEU A 564 13.01 -20.27 2.56
CA LEU A 564 11.64 -20.05 2.12
C LEU A 564 10.92 -19.19 3.17
N GLY A 565 10.45 -18.02 2.75
CA GLY A 565 9.61 -17.15 3.58
C GLY A 565 8.18 -17.69 3.71
N GLY A 566 7.39 -17.07 4.60
CA GLY A 566 6.02 -17.50 4.92
C GLY A 566 4.91 -16.95 4.02
N GLY A 567 5.22 -16.04 3.09
CA GLY A 567 4.22 -15.31 2.31
C GLY A 567 3.58 -14.17 3.12
N PRO A 568 2.32 -13.79 2.85
CA PRO A 568 1.66 -12.70 3.55
C PRO A 568 1.47 -13.01 5.04
N ASN A 569 1.75 -12.01 5.88
CA ASN A 569 1.47 -12.11 7.31
C ASN A 569 -0.02 -12.35 7.56
N ARG A 570 -0.31 -13.13 8.61
CA ARG A 570 -1.66 -13.45 9.07
C ARG A 570 -1.61 -13.83 10.53
N ILE A 571 -2.76 -13.81 11.21
CA ILE A 571 -2.82 -14.15 12.64
C ILE A 571 -2.26 -15.57 12.86
N GLY A 572 -1.22 -15.69 13.67
CA GLY A 572 -0.51 -16.95 13.95
C GLY A 572 0.67 -17.26 13.02
N GLN A 573 0.87 -16.46 11.96
CA GLN A 573 2.03 -16.49 11.06
C GLN A 573 2.46 -15.03 10.78
N GLY A 574 3.06 -14.41 11.80
CA GLY A 574 3.43 -13.00 11.82
C GLY A 574 4.90 -12.74 11.49
N ILE A 575 5.39 -11.59 11.93
CA ILE A 575 6.75 -11.11 11.70
C ILE A 575 7.82 -12.00 12.34
N GLU A 576 7.46 -12.79 13.35
CA GLU A 576 8.37 -13.68 14.07
C GLU A 576 9.04 -14.69 13.13
N PHE A 577 8.32 -15.16 12.10
CA PHE A 577 8.86 -16.08 11.11
C PHE A 577 9.76 -15.38 10.09
N ASP A 578 9.45 -14.13 9.75
CA ASP A 578 10.32 -13.30 8.90
C ASP A 578 11.64 -13.01 9.61
N TYR A 579 11.58 -12.66 10.90
CA TYR A 579 12.74 -12.51 11.78
C TYR A 579 13.66 -13.73 11.73
N CYS A 580 13.11 -14.95 11.91
CA CYS A 580 13.89 -16.18 11.78
C CYS A 580 14.53 -16.36 10.39
N CYS A 581 13.81 -16.05 9.31
CA CYS A 581 14.33 -16.15 7.95
C CYS A 581 15.48 -15.16 7.71
N VAL A 582 15.37 -13.93 8.22
CA VAL A 582 16.42 -12.91 8.15
C VAL A 582 17.65 -13.36 8.91
N HIS A 583 17.51 -13.86 10.14
CA HIS A 583 18.65 -14.38 10.91
C HIS A 583 19.35 -15.56 10.24
N ALA A 584 18.58 -16.52 9.69
CA ALA A 584 19.15 -17.62 8.93
C ALA A 584 19.94 -17.10 7.73
N SER A 585 19.41 -16.11 7.01
CA SER A 585 20.09 -15.49 5.86
C SER A 585 21.36 -14.75 6.26
N LEU A 586 21.33 -13.98 7.34
CA LEU A 586 22.48 -13.24 7.85
C LEU A 586 23.59 -14.18 8.32
N ALA A 587 23.27 -15.17 9.15
CA ALA A 587 24.24 -16.13 9.68
C ALA A 587 24.91 -16.95 8.56
N LEU A 588 24.11 -17.52 7.65
CA LEU A 588 24.62 -18.35 6.56
C LEU A 588 25.35 -17.58 5.45
N ARG A 589 25.26 -16.25 5.46
CA ARG A 589 26.03 -15.38 4.56
C ARG A 589 27.41 -15.06 5.14
N GLU A 590 27.54 -15.07 6.47
CA GLU A 590 28.81 -14.87 7.17
C GLU A 590 29.66 -16.15 7.20
N ASP A 591 29.02 -17.32 7.27
CA ASP A 591 29.62 -18.65 7.09
C ASP A 591 30.05 -18.94 5.64
#